data_AF-A0A498R1H7-F1
#
_entry.id   AF-A0A498R1H7-F1
#
_cell.length_a   1.000
_cell.length_b   1.000
_cell.length_c   1.000
_cell.angle_alpha   90.00
_cell.angle_beta   90.00
_cell.angle_gamma   90.00
#
_symmetry.space_group_name_H-M   'P 1'
#
loop_
_entity.id
_entity.type
_entity.pdbx_description
1 polymer ?
#
loop_
_entity_poly.entity_id
_entity_poly.type
_entity_poly.pdbx_seq_one_letter_code
_entity_poly.pdbx_strand_id
1 'polypeptide(L)' 'MHDRKKLWREIEQLQEKLHEIVSKKGINSPDAMRVSQEFRNKMKEYNELKMM' A
#
# COMPACT_ATOMS: atom_id res chain seq x y z
N MET A 1 -4.02 19.27 0.17
CA MET A 1 -2.57 18.97 0.32
C MET A 1 -2.25 18.12 1.56
N HIS A 2 -2.96 18.28 2.69
CA HIS A 2 -2.78 17.44 3.88
C HIS A 2 -3.17 15.96 3.63
N ASP A 3 -4.25 15.70 2.89
CA ASP A 3 -4.72 14.34 2.63
C ASP A 3 -3.75 13.54 1.76
N ARG A 4 -3.13 14.19 0.76
CA ARG A 4 -2.13 13.56 -0.11
C ARG A 4 -0.88 13.12 0.65
N LYS A 5 -0.38 13.94 1.59
CA LYS A 5 0.79 13.59 2.42
C LYS A 5 0.47 12.43 3.37
N LYS A 6 -0.72 12.45 3.98
CA LYS A 6 -1.18 11.35 4.85
C LYS A 6 -1.31 10.05 4.06
N LEU A 7 -1.95 10.11 2.90
CA LEU A 7 -2.16 8.96 2.03
C LEU A 7 -0.84 8.37 1.52
N TRP A 8 0.12 9.23 1.19
CA TRP A 8 1.48 8.79 0.83
C TRP A 8 2.17 8.03 1.96
N ARG A 9 2.05 8.53 3.20
CA ARG A 9 2.59 7.84 4.38
C ARG A 9 1.94 6.47 4.62
N GLU A 10 0.63 6.35 4.39
CA GLU A 10 -0.08 5.07 4.45
C GLU A 10 0.43 4.08 3.39
N ILE A 11 0.73 4.57 2.18
CA ILE A 11 1.32 3.77 1.09
C ILE A 11 2.71 3.26 1.46
N GLU A 12 3.56 4.11 2.04
CA GLU A 12 4.91 3.73 2.50
C GLU A 12 4.83 2.63 3.59
N GLN A 13 3.93 2.79 4.56
CA GLN A 13 3.70 1.78 5.60
C GLN A 13 3.22 0.44 5.03
N LEU A 14 2.34 0.47 4.03
CA LEU A 14 1.87 -0.75 3.35
C LEU A 14 2.99 -1.41 2.54
N GLN A 15 3.89 -0.63 1.94
CA GLN A 15 5.05 -1.14 1.23
C GLN A 15 6.03 -1.85 2.18
N GLU A 16 6.36 -1.24 3.33
CA GLU A 16 7.22 -1.87 4.35
C GLU A 16 6.60 -3.15 4.89
N LYS A 17 5.31 -3.11 5.24
CA LYS A 17 4.57 -4.29 5.71
C LYS A 17 4.54 -5.41 4.67
N LEU A 18 4.34 -5.06 3.40
CA LEU A 18 4.38 -6.05 2.32
C LEU A 18 5.77 -6.68 2.21
N HIS A 19 6.84 -5.87 2.26
CA HIS A 19 8.21 -6.38 2.21
C HIS A 19 8.50 -7.35 3.36
N GLU A 20 8.09 -7.00 4.59
CA GLU A 20 8.24 -7.88 5.75
C GLU A 20 7.49 -9.20 5.59
N ILE A 21 6.23 -9.15 5.15
CA ILE A 21 5.40 -10.36 4.95
C ILE A 21 5.98 -11.22 3.83
N VAL A 22 6.40 -10.62 2.71
CA VAL A 22 7.03 -11.34 1.60
C VAL A 22 8.32 -12.01 2.06
N SER A 23 9.14 -11.32 2.86
CA SER A 23 10.38 -11.89 3.41
C SER A 23 10.14 -13.06 4.36
N LYS A 24 9.03 -13.06 5.11
CA LYS A 24 8.73 -14.09 6.13
C LYS A 24 7.89 -15.25 5.60
N LYS A 25 6.90 -14.96 4.75
CA LYS A 25 5.83 -15.88 4.33
C LYS A 25 5.79 -16.12 2.81
N GLY A 26 6.57 -15.37 2.04
CA GLY A 26 6.56 -15.42 0.58
C GLY A 26 5.45 -14.58 -0.05
N ILE A 27 5.66 -14.24 -1.32
CA ILE A 27 4.79 -13.34 -2.11
C ILE A 27 3.40 -13.91 -2.38
N ASN A 28 3.27 -15.24 -2.39
CA ASN A 28 2.01 -15.94 -2.63
C ASN A 28 1.22 -16.23 -1.33
N SER A 29 1.70 -15.77 -0.18
CA SER A 29 0.97 -15.97 1.08
C SER A 29 -0.35 -15.16 1.06
N PRO A 30 -1.42 -15.68 1.69
CA PRO A 30 -2.69 -14.93 1.79
C PRO A 30 -2.51 -13.55 2.42
N ASP A 31 -1.55 -13.41 3.33
CA ASP A 31 -1.22 -12.13 3.96
C ASP A 31 -0.55 -11.15 3.00
N ALA A 32 0.41 -11.62 2.17
CA ALA A 32 1.04 -10.79 1.16
C ALA A 32 0.01 -10.33 0.11
N MET A 33 -0.91 -11.22 -0.29
CA MET A 33 -1.98 -10.88 -1.23
C MET A 33 -2.92 -9.80 -0.67
N ARG A 34 -3.29 -9.90 0.61
CA ARG A 34 -4.16 -8.92 1.28
C ARG A 34 -3.50 -7.55 1.35
N VAL A 35 -2.26 -7.48 1.83
CA VAL A 35 -1.52 -6.21 1.93
C VAL A 35 -1.23 -5.63 0.54
N SER A 36 -0.95 -6.48 -0.45
CA SER A 36 -0.81 -6.03 -1.85
C SER A 36 -2.09 -5.41 -2.39
N GLN A 37 -3.26 -5.95 -2.03
CA GLN A 37 -4.54 -5.39 -2.46
C GLN A 37 -4.81 -4.04 -1.77
N GLU A 38 -4.57 -3.93 -0.47
CA GLU A 38 -4.68 -2.67 0.27
C GLU A 38 -3.75 -1.59 -0.30
N PHE A 39 -2.50 -1.96 -0.59
CA PHE A 39 -1.52 -1.08 -1.24
C PHE A 39 -2.03 -0.55 -2.59
N ARG A 40 -2.54 -1.43 -3.45
CA ARG A 40 -3.11 -1.03 -4.76
C ARG A 40 -4.30 -0.09 -4.60
N ASN A 41 -5.20 -0.34 -3.64
CA ASN A 41 -6.35 0.51 -3.38
C ASN A 41 -5.91 1.93 -2.97
N LYS A 42 -4.92 2.02 -2.06
CA LYS A 42 -4.38 3.32 -1.60
C LYS A 42 -3.63 4.07 -2.70
N MET A 43 -2.89 3.37 -3.55
CA MET A 43 -2.27 3.97 -4.75
C MET A 43 -3.31 4.51 -5.74
N LYS A 44 -4.45 3.82 -5.89
CA LYS A 44 -5.57 4.29 -6.73
C LYS A 44 -6.17 5.58 -6.16
N GLU A 45 -6.48 5.60 -4.85
CA GLU A 45 -6.97 6.79 -4.14
C GLU A 45 -6.01 7.98 -4.30
N TYR A 46 -4.70 7.73 -4.22
CA TYR A 46 -3.68 8.77 -4.39
C TYR A 46 -3.66 9.33 -5.81
N ASN A 47 -3.77 8.46 -6.82
CA ASN A 47 -3.82 8.86 -8.21
C ASN A 47 -5.11 9.62 -8.56
N GLU A 48 -6.24 9.25 -7.97
CA GLU A 48 -7.52 9.97 -8.12
C GLU A 48 -7.41 11.38 -7.53
N LEU A 49 -6.79 11.53 -6.35
CA LEU A 49 -6.49 12.85 -5.74
C LEU A 49 -5.42 13.67 -6.50
N LYS A 50 -4.67 13.05 -7.41
CA LYS A 50 -3.68 13.72 -8.26
C LYS A 50 -4.31 14.24 -9.56
N MET A 51 -5.38 13.60 -10.04
CA MET A 51 -6.09 13.97 -11.27
C MET A 51 -7.24 14.98 -11.05
N MET A 52 -7.57 15.31 -9.80
CA MET A 52 -8.40 16.46 -9.40
C MET A 52 -7.55 17.70 -9.11
#